data_AF-A0A424KCM4-F1
#
_entry.id   AF-A0A424KCM4-F1
#
_cell.length_a   1.000
_cell.length_b   1.000
_cell.length_c   1.000
_cell.angle_alpha   90.00
_cell.angle_beta   90.00
_cell.angle_gamma   90.00
#
_symmetry.space_group_name_H-M   'P 1'
#
loop_
_entity.id
_entity.type
_entity.pdbx_description
1 polymer ?
#
loop_
_entity_poly.entity_id
_entity_poly.type
_entity_poly.pdbx_seq_one_letter_code
_entity_poly.pdbx_strand_id
1 'polypeptide(L)'
;MEKFENLNELIIALLLWITSNTDYINPKQLPEVKFLEQNELSQLACKSDCEILAYTPVEPKYTVYLSKKLNPLTNVCHRGILLHEIIHVLQDDQGFFVDYDDRTKKHLREMNALVNHNIYLSQFGKKILYSNGFAAKFKTESKNNLYC
;
A
#
# COMPACT_ATOMS: atom_id res chain seq x y z
N MET A 1 -19.81 -5.15 -9.34
CA MET A 1 -18.91 -4.80 -8.23
C MET A 1 -17.99 -5.98 -8.04
N GLU A 2 -16.68 -5.82 -8.25
CA GLU A 2 -15.73 -6.92 -8.09
C GLU A 2 -15.82 -7.48 -6.68
N LYS A 3 -16.10 -8.78 -6.59
CA LYS A 3 -16.19 -9.52 -5.33
C LYS A 3 -15.04 -10.51 -5.31
N PHE A 4 -14.12 -10.32 -4.36
CA PHE A 4 -13.05 -11.26 -4.08
C PHE A 4 -13.50 -12.15 -2.92
N GLU A 5 -13.41 -13.47 -3.08
CA GLU A 5 -13.81 -14.42 -2.05
C GLU A 5 -12.73 -14.56 -0.97
N ASN A 6 -11.47 -14.32 -1.35
CA ASN A 6 -10.34 -14.39 -0.42
C ASN A 6 -9.22 -13.40 -0.79
N LEU A 7 -8.23 -13.32 0.10
CA LEU A 7 -7.12 -12.37 -0.03
C LEU A 7 -6.17 -12.72 -1.19
N ASN A 8 -5.99 -13.99 -1.53
CA ASN A 8 -5.12 -14.40 -2.63
C ASN A 8 -5.69 -13.96 -3.98
N GLU A 9 -7.00 -14.11 -4.18
CA GLU A 9 -7.68 -13.59 -5.38
C GLU A 9 -7.51 -12.08 -5.51
N LEU A 10 -7.67 -11.35 -4.39
CA LEU A 10 -7.44 -9.92 -4.37
C LEU A 10 -5.97 -9.57 -4.70
N ILE A 11 -4.99 -10.25 -4.10
CA ILE A 11 -3.57 -10.01 -4.37
C ILE A 11 -3.26 -10.24 -5.86
N ILE A 12 -3.77 -11.32 -6.46
CA ILE A 12 -3.58 -11.61 -7.89
C ILE A 12 -4.22 -10.50 -8.74
N ALA A 13 -5.42 -10.05 -8.40
CA ALA A 13 -6.08 -8.97 -9.13
C ALA A 13 -5.31 -7.63 -9.02
N LEU A 14 -4.76 -7.32 -7.85
CA LEU A 14 -3.93 -6.12 -7.67
C LEU A 14 -2.60 -6.24 -8.41
N LEU A 15 -1.95 -7.41 -8.42
CA LEU A 15 -0.75 -7.64 -9.23
C LEU A 15 -1.04 -7.50 -10.72
N LEU A 16 -2.16 -8.05 -11.21
CA LEU A 16 -2.59 -7.87 -12.59
C LEU A 16 -2.82 -6.40 -12.91
N TRP A 17 -3.47 -5.67 -12.00
CA TRP A 17 -3.67 -4.23 -12.17
C TRP A 17 -2.32 -3.50 -12.26
N ILE A 18 -1.40 -3.75 -11.32
CA ILE A 18 -0.10 -3.08 -11.28
C ILE A 18 0.68 -3.36 -12.57
N THR A 19 0.82 -4.62 -12.95
CA THR A 19 1.58 -5.04 -14.14
C THR A 19 0.94 -4.59 -15.46
N SER A 20 -0.36 -4.28 -15.46
CA SER A 20 -1.07 -3.74 -16.64
C SER A 20 -1.00 -2.21 -16.76
N ASN A 21 -0.67 -1.50 -15.67
CA ASN A 21 -0.71 -0.04 -15.60
C ASN A 21 0.65 0.60 -15.30
N THR A 22 1.70 -0.20 -15.14
CA THR A 22 3.05 0.25 -14.77
C THR A 22 4.11 -0.63 -15.43
N ASP A 23 5.39 -0.26 -15.29
CA ASP A 23 6.52 -1.05 -15.78
C ASP A 23 6.95 -2.20 -14.84
N TYR A 24 6.25 -2.39 -13.71
CA TYR A 24 6.54 -3.53 -12.83
C TYR A 24 6.14 -4.84 -13.49
N ILE A 25 6.96 -5.88 -13.29
CA ILE A 25 6.62 -7.26 -13.65
C ILE A 25 6.10 -8.04 -12.43
N ASN A 26 5.65 -9.29 -12.62
CA ASN A 26 5.23 -10.15 -11.51
C ASN A 26 6.39 -10.40 -10.53
N PRO A 27 6.13 -10.48 -9.22
CA PRO A 27 7.17 -10.75 -8.24
C PRO A 27 7.64 -12.20 -8.35
N LYS A 28 8.89 -12.47 -7.97
CA LYS A 28 9.41 -13.85 -7.89
C LYS A 28 8.65 -14.73 -6.90
N GLN A 29 8.03 -14.12 -5.89
CA GLN A 29 7.17 -14.78 -4.91
C GLN A 29 5.94 -13.93 -4.63
N LEU A 30 4.77 -14.58 -4.48
CA LEU A 30 3.55 -13.86 -4.11
C LEU A 30 3.68 -13.24 -2.70
N PRO A 31 3.24 -11.98 -2.52
CA PRO A 31 3.24 -11.34 -1.21
C PRO A 31 2.37 -12.10 -0.20
N GLU A 32 2.89 -12.30 1.01
CA GLU A 32 2.13 -12.79 2.16
C GLU A 32 1.60 -11.60 2.96
N VAL A 33 0.28 -11.53 3.15
CA VAL A 33 -0.34 -10.46 3.94
C VAL A 33 -0.67 -10.97 5.34
N LYS A 34 -0.17 -10.27 6.35
CA LYS A 34 -0.40 -10.55 7.77
C LYS A 34 -1.13 -9.39 8.43
N PHE A 35 -2.12 -9.69 9.26
CA PHE A 35 -2.86 -8.68 10.01
C PHE A 35 -2.36 -8.58 11.45
N LEU A 36 -1.96 -7.38 11.87
CA LEU A 36 -1.45 -7.09 13.22
C LEU A 36 -2.35 -6.12 13.98
N GLU A 37 -2.27 -6.18 15.31
CA GLU A 37 -2.83 -5.13 16.16
C GLU A 37 -2.08 -3.81 15.96
N GLN A 38 -2.73 -2.68 16.24
CA GLN A 38 -2.14 -1.35 15.98
C GLN A 38 -0.82 -1.13 16.73
N ASN A 39 -0.74 -1.60 17.97
CA ASN A 39 0.46 -1.48 18.81
C ASN A 39 1.63 -2.33 18.24
N GLU A 40 1.36 -3.56 17.80
CA GLU A 40 2.37 -4.42 17.19
C GLU A 40 2.90 -3.79 15.89
N LEU A 41 1.99 -3.30 15.05
CA LEU A 41 2.33 -2.65 13.79
C LEU A 41 3.15 -1.38 14.00
N SER A 42 2.76 -0.52 14.95
CA SER A 42 3.47 0.74 15.22
C SER A 42 4.86 0.49 15.81
N GLN A 43 4.99 -0.47 16.72
CA GLN A 43 6.29 -0.85 17.27
C GLN A 43 7.20 -1.44 16.19
N LEU A 44 6.66 -2.26 15.29
CA LEU A 44 7.42 -2.85 14.18
C LEU A 44 7.90 -1.79 13.17
N ALA A 45 7.03 -0.87 12.76
CA ALA A 45 7.33 0.10 11.71
C ALA A 45 8.03 1.36 12.21
N CYS A 46 7.61 1.89 13.36
CA CYS A 46 8.01 3.20 13.87
C CYS A 46 8.93 3.12 15.10
N LYS A 47 8.98 1.97 15.80
CA LYS A 47 9.64 1.81 17.12
C LYS A 47 9.08 2.74 18.21
N SER A 48 7.87 3.22 17.98
CA SER A 48 7.10 4.11 18.86
C SER A 48 5.63 4.03 18.48
N ASP A 49 4.76 4.63 19.29
CA ASP A 49 3.36 4.75 18.92
C ASP A 49 3.21 5.66 17.69
N CYS A 50 2.54 5.16 16.66
CA CYS A 50 2.28 5.86 15.41
C CYS A 50 0.98 5.35 14.75
N GLU A 51 0.37 6.20 13.93
CA GLU A 51 -0.92 5.92 13.27
C GLU A 51 -0.79 5.17 11.94
N ILE A 52 0.31 4.43 11.74
CA ILE A 52 0.54 3.69 10.50
C ILE A 52 -0.54 2.60 10.31
N LEU A 53 -1.01 2.41 9.08
CA LEU A 53 -2.06 1.45 8.75
C LEU A 53 -1.53 0.18 8.08
N ALA A 54 -0.35 0.27 7.48
CA ALA A 54 0.29 -0.83 6.78
C ALA A 54 1.80 -0.64 6.73
N TYR A 55 2.56 -1.72 6.56
CA TYR A 55 4.01 -1.68 6.49
C TYR A 55 4.58 -2.87 5.71
N THR A 56 5.49 -2.58 4.78
CA THR A 56 6.31 -3.57 4.08
C THR A 56 7.76 -3.47 4.57
N PRO A 57 8.25 -4.41 5.39
CA PRO A 57 9.63 -4.41 5.84
C PRO A 57 10.60 -4.78 4.71
N VAL A 58 11.88 -4.48 4.92
CA VAL A 58 12.96 -5.03 4.08
C VAL A 58 13.13 -6.54 4.32
N GLU A 59 13.03 -6.96 5.59
CA GLU A 59 13.04 -8.36 6.00
C GLU A 59 11.97 -8.64 7.06
N PRO A 60 11.19 -9.74 6.96
CA PRO A 60 11.24 -10.75 5.90
C PRO A 60 10.72 -10.22 4.55
N LYS A 61 11.40 -10.56 3.45
CA LYS A 61 10.94 -10.22 2.09
C LYS A 61 9.53 -10.72 1.80
N TYR A 62 8.86 -10.07 0.85
CA TYR A 62 7.51 -10.40 0.36
C TYR A 62 6.43 -10.44 1.45
N THR A 63 6.66 -9.83 2.62
CA THR A 63 5.65 -9.75 3.68
C THR A 63 5.04 -8.36 3.70
N VAL A 64 3.71 -8.29 3.78
CA VAL A 64 2.96 -7.06 3.97
C VAL A 64 2.20 -7.15 5.28
N TYR A 65 2.42 -6.21 6.19
CA TYR A 65 1.63 -6.10 7.41
C TYR A 65 0.53 -5.07 7.24
N LEU A 66 -0.71 -5.46 7.56
CA LEU A 66 -1.87 -4.57 7.59
C LEU A 66 -2.41 -4.47 9.02
N SER A 67 -2.92 -3.29 9.38
CA SER A 67 -3.70 -3.14 10.61
C SER A 67 -4.96 -4.01 10.52
N LYS A 68 -5.31 -4.72 11.59
CA LYS A 68 -6.57 -5.51 11.70
C LYS A 68 -7.84 -4.69 11.51
N LYS A 69 -7.74 -3.36 11.59
CA LYS A 69 -8.85 -2.43 11.30
C LYS A 69 -9.14 -2.32 9.79
N LEU A 70 -8.23 -2.75 8.93
CA LEU A 70 -8.39 -2.72 7.48
C LEU A 70 -9.17 -3.95 6.99
N ASN A 71 -9.93 -3.74 5.92
CA ASN A 71 -10.72 -4.76 5.23
C ASN A 71 -10.67 -4.51 3.72
N PRO A 72 -9.58 -4.92 3.04
CA PRO A 72 -9.35 -4.62 1.63
C PRO A 72 -10.26 -5.43 0.67
N LEU A 73 -10.89 -6.50 1.16
CA LEU A 73 -11.87 -7.28 0.38
C LEU A 73 -13.12 -6.45 0.08
N THR A 74 -13.62 -5.73 1.10
CA THR A 74 -14.91 -5.01 1.01
C THR A 74 -14.78 -3.49 0.93
N ASN A 75 -13.62 -2.92 1.26
CA ASN A 75 -13.39 -1.48 1.23
C ASN A 75 -12.28 -1.11 0.25
N VAL A 76 -12.63 -0.34 -0.79
CA VAL A 76 -11.70 0.07 -1.84
C VAL A 76 -10.57 0.98 -1.35
N CYS A 77 -10.78 1.80 -0.31
CA CYS A 77 -9.72 2.61 0.29
C CYS A 77 -8.68 1.71 0.97
N HIS A 78 -9.13 0.70 1.71
CA HIS A 78 -8.24 -0.28 2.33
C HIS A 78 -7.51 -1.12 1.28
N ARG A 79 -8.17 -1.39 0.16
CA ARG A 79 -7.58 -2.07 -0.99
C ARG A 79 -6.48 -1.25 -1.66
N GLY A 80 -6.68 0.07 -1.78
CA GLY A 80 -5.65 1.00 -2.25
C GLY A 80 -4.40 1.00 -1.36
N ILE A 81 -4.58 0.90 -0.04
CA ILE A 81 -3.47 0.73 0.91
C ILE A 81 -2.72 -0.59 0.64
N LEU A 82 -3.43 -1.72 0.46
CA LEU A 82 -2.77 -2.98 0.12
C LEU A 82 -2.00 -2.91 -1.21
N LEU A 83 -2.58 -2.27 -2.24
CA LEU A 83 -1.91 -2.05 -3.52
C LEU A 83 -0.61 -1.26 -3.37
N HIS A 84 -0.63 -0.21 -2.55
CA HIS A 84 0.56 0.58 -2.25
C HIS A 84 1.69 -0.28 -1.64
N GLU A 85 1.37 -1.14 -0.66
CA GLU A 85 2.35 -2.05 -0.07
C GLU A 85 2.85 -3.12 -1.06
N ILE A 86 1.98 -3.66 -1.92
CA ILE A 86 2.41 -4.61 -2.96
C ILE A 86 3.41 -3.94 -3.91
N ILE A 87 3.23 -2.66 -4.24
CA ILE A 87 4.22 -1.91 -5.02
C ILE A 87 5.57 -1.84 -4.29
N HIS A 88 5.59 -1.65 -2.97
CA HIS A 88 6.85 -1.71 -2.22
C HIS A 88 7.54 -3.07 -2.28
N VAL A 89 6.77 -4.17 -2.27
CA VAL A 89 7.32 -5.51 -2.50
C VAL A 89 7.95 -5.63 -3.89
N LEU A 90 7.27 -5.15 -4.94
CA LEU A 90 7.78 -5.18 -6.31
C LEU A 90 9.04 -4.33 -6.48
N GLN A 91 9.06 -3.14 -5.87
CA GLN A 91 10.23 -2.28 -5.86
C GLN A 91 11.45 -2.97 -5.24
N ASP A 92 11.27 -3.70 -4.14
CA ASP A 92 12.37 -4.43 -3.49
C ASP A 92 12.82 -5.65 -4.31
N ASP A 93 11.88 -6.44 -4.83
CA ASP A 93 12.19 -7.64 -5.62
C ASP A 93 12.91 -7.33 -6.94
N GLN A 94 12.57 -6.21 -7.56
CA GLN A 94 13.07 -5.81 -8.89
C GLN A 94 14.20 -4.78 -8.82
N GLY A 95 14.61 -4.37 -7.62
CA GLY A 95 15.70 -3.41 -7.43
C GLY A 95 15.39 -2.00 -7.95
N PHE A 96 14.14 -1.54 -7.84
CA PHE A 96 13.80 -0.17 -8.23
C PHE A 96 14.48 0.86 -7.32
N PHE A 97 15.00 1.93 -7.92
CA PHE A 97 15.65 3.06 -7.24
C PHE A 97 16.87 2.70 -6.38
N VAL A 98 17.48 1.53 -6.57
CA VAL A 98 18.62 1.07 -5.76
C VAL A 98 19.88 1.92 -5.95
N ASP A 99 20.01 2.59 -7.09
CA ASP A 99 21.18 3.40 -7.44
C ASP A 99 21.18 4.81 -6.79
N TYR A 100 20.10 5.18 -6.09
CA TYR A 100 19.99 6.45 -5.39
C TYR A 100 20.44 6.34 -3.93
N ASP A 101 20.86 7.46 -3.34
CA ASP A 101 21.11 7.56 -1.90
C ASP A 101 19.84 7.23 -1.09
N ASP A 102 20.00 6.77 0.15
CA ASP A 102 18.89 6.26 0.97
C ASP A 102 17.73 7.24 1.11
N ARG A 103 18.00 8.55 1.22
CA ARG A 103 16.97 9.57 1.36
C ARG A 103 16.17 9.71 0.07
N THR A 104 16.87 9.85 -1.07
CA THR A 104 16.26 9.97 -2.38
C THR A 104 15.51 8.69 -2.77
N LYS A 105 16.12 7.53 -2.56
CA LYS A 105 15.53 6.21 -2.76
C LYS A 105 14.23 6.07 -2.00
N LYS A 106 14.22 6.38 -0.69
CA LYS A 106 13.00 6.33 0.13
C LYS A 106 11.93 7.24 -0.45
N HIS A 107 12.27 8.50 -0.74
CA HIS A 107 11.30 9.46 -1.27
C HIS A 107 10.69 9.03 -2.63
N LEU A 108 11.52 8.57 -3.57
CA LEU A 108 11.05 8.13 -4.89
C LEU A 108 10.17 6.88 -4.80
N ARG A 109 10.53 5.92 -3.94
CA ARG A 109 9.73 4.72 -3.69
C ARG A 109 8.33 5.05 -3.18
N GLU A 110 8.25 5.90 -2.16
CA GLU A 110 6.99 6.36 -1.57
C GLU A 110 6.15 7.13 -2.60
N MET A 111 6.75 8.10 -3.30
CA MET A 111 6.04 8.89 -4.31
C MET A 111 5.49 8.02 -5.44
N ASN A 112 6.27 7.06 -5.94
CA ASN A 112 5.81 6.15 -6.97
C ASN A 112 4.63 5.28 -6.50
N ALA A 113 4.69 4.72 -5.30
CA ALA A 113 3.61 3.90 -4.75
C ALA A 113 2.35 4.75 -4.48
N LEU A 114 2.51 5.98 -4.01
CA LEU A 114 1.43 6.93 -3.76
C LEU A 114 0.73 7.43 -5.04
N VAL A 115 1.47 7.64 -6.12
CA VAL A 115 0.88 8.01 -7.42
C VAL A 115 0.00 6.87 -7.94
N ASN A 116 0.52 5.64 -7.94
CA ASN A 116 -0.22 4.47 -8.40
C ASN A 116 -1.42 4.13 -7.51
N HIS A 117 -1.30 4.32 -6.20
CA HIS A 117 -2.43 4.23 -5.27
C HIS A 117 -3.58 5.18 -5.69
N ASN A 118 -3.26 6.45 -5.98
CA ASN A 118 -4.29 7.40 -6.39
C ASN A 118 -4.86 7.13 -7.79
N ILE A 119 -4.05 6.65 -8.73
CA ILE A 119 -4.53 6.20 -10.05
C ILE A 119 -5.51 5.03 -9.87
N TYR A 120 -5.16 4.03 -9.06
CA TYR A 120 -6.04 2.92 -8.74
C TYR A 120 -7.39 3.40 -8.16
N LEU A 121 -7.35 4.23 -7.12
CA LEU A 121 -8.56 4.75 -6.48
C LEU A 121 -9.44 5.59 -7.41
N SER A 122 -8.84 6.30 -8.38
CA SER A 122 -9.57 7.14 -9.32
C SER A 122 -10.56 6.33 -10.18
N GLN A 123 -10.26 5.07 -10.47
CA GLN A 123 -11.14 4.15 -11.20
C GLN A 123 -12.43 3.83 -10.43
N PHE A 124 -12.44 4.06 -9.12
CA PHE A 124 -13.57 3.88 -8.23
C PHE A 124 -14.19 5.21 -7.76
N GLY A 125 -13.78 6.33 -8.38
CA GLY A 125 -14.22 7.67 -7.98
C GLY A 125 -13.71 8.07 -6.59
N LYS A 126 -12.56 7.53 -6.16
CA LYS A 126 -11.90 7.84 -4.89
C LYS A 126 -10.56 8.52 -5.11
N LYS A 127 -10.05 9.20 -4.08
CA LYS A 127 -8.73 9.85 -4.08
C LYS A 127 -8.09 9.77 -2.70
N ILE A 128 -6.77 9.86 -2.62
CA ILE A 128 -6.06 10.13 -1.36
C ILE A 128 -5.71 11.62 -1.25
N LEU A 129 -5.59 12.11 -0.03
CA LEU A 129 -4.92 13.38 0.24
C LEU A 129 -3.40 13.20 0.34
N TYR A 130 -2.69 14.21 -0.12
CA TYR A 130 -1.25 14.33 0.06
C TYR A 130 -0.91 15.46 1.03
N SER A 131 -0.01 15.19 1.97
CA SER A 131 0.62 16.23 2.80
C SER A 131 2.07 15.84 3.07
N ASN A 132 3.00 16.77 2.82
CA ASN A 132 4.44 16.60 3.06
C ASN A 132 5.05 15.31 2.46
N GLY A 133 4.55 14.86 1.31
CA GLY A 133 5.03 13.64 0.65
C GLY A 133 4.47 12.33 1.19
N PHE A 134 3.45 12.37 2.05
CA PHE A 134 2.77 11.20 2.61
C PHE A 134 1.25 11.26 2.37
N ALA A 135 0.58 10.11 2.40
CA ALA A 135 -0.87 10.05 2.48
C ALA A 135 -1.36 10.68 3.79
N ALA A 136 -2.36 11.55 3.71
CA ALA A 136 -2.87 12.30 4.86
C ALA A 136 -4.35 12.00 5.11
N LYS A 137 -4.77 12.12 6.37
CA LYS A 137 -6.18 12.00 6.76
C LYS A 137 -6.83 13.39 6.81
N PHE A 138 -8.07 13.51 6.32
CA PHE A 138 -8.89 14.69 6.58
C PHE A 138 -9.10 14.87 8.09
N LYS A 139 -8.80 16.07 8.62
CA LYS A 139 -9.10 16.44 10.00
C LYS A 139 -10.56 16.86 10.22
N THR A 140 -11.39 16.87 9.18
CA THR A 140 -12.77 17.38 9.23
C THR A 140 -13.78 16.25 9.43
N GLU A 141 -14.75 16.45 10.32
CA GLU A 141 -15.84 15.48 10.60
C GLU A 141 -16.91 15.41 9.50
N SER A 142 -16.87 16.29 8.49
CA SER A 142 -17.81 16.24 7.37
C SER A 142 -17.59 14.96 6.55
N LYS A 143 -18.65 14.17 6.33
CA LYS A 143 -18.62 12.97 5.48
C LYS A 143 -18.24 13.32 4.04
N ASN A 144 -16.95 13.28 3.74
CA ASN A 144 -16.45 13.40 2.38
C ASN A 144 -16.28 12.00 1.79
N ASN A 145 -17.21 11.60 0.92
CA ASN A 145 -17.17 10.28 0.28
C ASN A 145 -16.16 10.20 -0.87
N LEU A 146 -15.51 11.29 -1.27
CA LEU A 146 -14.50 11.28 -2.33
C LEU A 146 -13.15 10.76 -1.83
N TYR A 147 -12.80 11.06 -0.59
CA TYR A 147 -11.46 10.80 -0.10
C TYR A 147 -11.37 9.58 0.80
N CYS A 148 -10.31 8.83 0.55
CA CYS A 148 -9.63 7.99 1.51
C CYS A 148 -8.58 8.87 2.23
#